data_AF-A0A6H9RQ76-F1
#
_entry.id   AF-A0A6H9RQ76-F1
#
_cell.length_a   1.000
_cell.length_b   1.000
_cell.length_c   1.000
_cell.angle_alpha   90.00
_cell.angle_beta   90.00
_cell.angle_gamma   90.00
#
_symmetry.space_group_name_H-M   'P 1'
#
loop_
_entity.id
_entity.type
_entity.pdbx_description
1 polymer ?
#
loop_
_entity_poly.entity_id
_entity_poly.type
_entity_poly.pdbx_seq_one_letter_code
_entity_poly.pdbx_strand_id
1 'polypeptide(L)'
;MPLAVLKDAAARVASGDLSQAIQVTGDDEVTQVQQSVRTMQSTLRDALQNIQGSATQLASNCSTSRTSMAMLVTPIFSLILVR
;
A
#
# COMPACT_ATOMS: atom_id res chain seq x y z
N MET A 1 5.01 3.51 -31.84
CA MET A 1 4.21 2.28 -32.10
C MET A 1 3.50 1.87 -30.81
N PRO A 2 2.18 1.66 -30.82
CA PRO A 2 1.40 1.31 -29.61
C PRO A 2 1.91 0.07 -28.85
N LEU A 3 2.40 -0.93 -29.57
CA LEU A 3 2.98 -2.15 -28.98
C LEU A 3 4.27 -1.90 -28.19
N ALA A 4 5.15 -1.01 -28.68
CA ALA A 4 6.39 -0.67 -27.97
C ALA A 4 6.09 0.04 -26.64
N VAL A 5 5.14 0.98 -26.66
CA VAL A 5 4.68 1.70 -25.47
C VAL A 5 4.07 0.73 -24.45
N LEU A 6 3.24 -0.21 -24.91
CA LEU A 6 2.65 -1.25 -24.07
C LEU A 6 3.71 -2.16 -23.45
N LYS A 7 4.69 -2.62 -24.24
CA LYS A 7 5.80 -3.45 -23.75
C LYS A 7 6.58 -2.74 -22.64
N ASP A 8 6.92 -1.46 -22.84
CA ASP A 8 7.65 -0.68 -21.85
C ASP A 8 6.79 -0.41 -20.59
N ALA A 9 5.49 -0.18 -20.76
CA ALA A 9 4.55 -0.05 -19.65
C ALA A 9 4.46 -1.34 -18.82
N ALA A 10 4.33 -2.50 -19.47
CA ALA A 10 4.29 -3.79 -18.80
C ALA A 10 5.60 -4.06 -18.03
N ALA A 11 6.75 -3.73 -18.61
CA ALA A 11 8.05 -3.85 -17.95
C ALA A 11 8.14 -2.98 -16.67
N ARG A 12 7.64 -1.74 -16.71
CA ARG A 12 7.58 -0.86 -15.52
C ARG A 12 6.67 -1.41 -14.44
N VAL A 13 5.48 -1.87 -14.80
CA VAL A 13 4.56 -2.50 -13.83
C VAL A 13 5.21 -3.71 -13.18
N ALA A 14 5.86 -4.56 -13.98
CA ALA A 14 6.58 -5.74 -13.49
C ALA A 14 7.78 -5.39 -12.59
N SER A 15 8.45 -4.25 -12.81
CA SER A 15 9.51 -3.76 -11.93
C SER A 15 8.99 -3.08 -10.66
N GLY A 16 7.67 -2.97 -10.48
CA GLY A 16 7.04 -2.30 -9.34
C GLY A 16 6.92 -0.78 -9.47
N ASP A 17 7.28 -0.20 -10.62
CA ASP A 17 7.01 1.22 -10.88
C ASP A 17 5.55 1.39 -11.34
N LEU A 18 4.69 1.68 -10.37
CA LEU A 18 3.26 1.92 -10.57
C LEU A 18 2.91 3.41 -10.65
N SER A 19 3.90 4.30 -10.65
CA SER A 19 3.71 5.75 -10.58
C SER A 19 3.26 6.35 -11.92
N GLN A 20 3.69 5.75 -13.03
CA GLN A 20 3.42 6.25 -14.37
C GLN A 20 2.12 5.68 -14.93
N ALA A 21 1.17 6.54 -15.30
CA ALA A 21 -0.09 6.10 -15.89
C ALA A 21 0.12 5.37 -17.24
N ILE A 22 -0.64 4.31 -17.47
CA ILE A 22 -0.66 3.60 -18.74
C ILE A 22 -1.67 4.27 -19.67
N GLN A 23 -1.18 4.85 -20.75
CA GLN A 23 -1.99 5.45 -21.80
C GLN A 23 -2.64 4.36 -22.64
N VAL A 24 -3.95 4.47 -22.84
CA VAL A 24 -4.74 3.58 -23.69
C VAL A 24 -5.13 4.37 -24.93
N THR A 25 -4.82 3.83 -26.12
CA THR A 25 -5.08 4.53 -27.38
C THR A 25 -5.28 3.51 -28.50
N GLY A 26 -6.39 3.66 -29.22
CA GLY A 26 -6.80 2.80 -30.32
C GLY A 26 -8.19 2.24 -30.09
N ASP A 27 -8.58 1.28 -30.94
CA ASP A 27 -9.83 0.53 -30.83
C ASP A 27 -9.64 -0.92 -31.33
N ASP A 28 -8.47 -1.48 -31.01
CA ASP A 28 -8.01 -2.79 -31.48
C ASP A 28 -7.65 -3.72 -30.31
N GLU A 29 -7.15 -4.91 -30.62
CA GLU A 29 -6.71 -5.89 -29.64
C GLU A 29 -5.57 -5.35 -28.76
N VAL A 30 -4.69 -4.50 -29.31
CA VAL A 30 -3.61 -3.88 -28.54
C VAL A 30 -4.19 -2.94 -27.48
N THR A 31 -5.25 -2.22 -27.82
CA THR A 31 -5.98 -1.33 -26.91
C THR A 31 -6.60 -2.11 -25.76
N GLN A 32 -7.16 -3.29 -26.02
CA GLN A 32 -7.68 -4.16 -24.97
C GLN A 32 -6.57 -4.64 -24.02
N VAL A 33 -5.40 -5.01 -24.55
CA VAL A 33 -4.27 -5.40 -23.70
C VAL A 33 -3.75 -4.20 -22.89
N GLN A 34 -3.66 -3.00 -23.48
CA GLN A 34 -3.33 -1.77 -22.75
C GLN A 34 -4.30 -1.55 -21.58
N GLN A 35 -5.59 -1.77 -21.81
CA GLN A 35 -6.61 -1.68 -20.78
C GLN A 35 -6.40 -2.71 -19.66
N SER A 36 -6.10 -3.96 -19.99
CA SER A 36 -5.82 -5.01 -19.00
C SER A 36 -4.59 -4.68 -18.15
N VAL A 37 -3.49 -4.21 -18.76
CA VAL A 37 -2.28 -3.83 -18.02
C VAL A 37 -2.55 -2.61 -17.13
N ARG A 38 -3.35 -1.64 -17.59
CA ARG A 38 -3.81 -0.49 -16.78
C ARG A 38 -4.62 -0.95 -15.56
N THR A 39 -5.55 -1.88 -15.73
CA THR A 39 -6.32 -2.47 -14.64
C THR A 39 -5.41 -3.17 -13.63
N MET A 40 -4.49 -4.02 -14.10
CA MET A 40 -3.51 -4.71 -13.25
C MET A 40 -2.67 -3.71 -12.43
N GLN A 41 -2.19 -2.63 -13.06
CA GLN A 41 -1.45 -1.58 -12.35
C GLN A 41 -2.29 -0.94 -11.24
N SER A 42 -3.58 -0.67 -11.48
CA SER A 42 -4.48 -0.11 -10.46
C SER A 42 -4.65 -1.06 -9.29
N THR A 43 -4.97 -2.33 -9.57
CA THR A 43 -5.16 -3.34 -8.53
C THR A 43 -3.90 -3.51 -7.66
N LEU A 44 -2.72 -3.48 -8.26
CA LEU A 44 -1.46 -3.54 -7.51
C LEU A 44 -1.25 -2.32 -6.60
N ARG A 45 -1.57 -1.11 -7.07
CA ARG A 45 -1.51 0.10 -6.22
C ARG A 45 -2.47 0.02 -5.05
N ASP A 46 -3.71 -0.38 -5.30
CA ASP A 46 -4.74 -0.47 -4.26
C ASP A 46 -4.34 -1.49 -3.21
N ALA A 47 -3.80 -2.64 -3.62
CA ALA A 47 -3.25 -3.64 -2.72
C ALA A 47 -2.12 -3.07 -1.83
N LEU A 48 -1.18 -2.32 -2.41
CA LEU A 48 -0.10 -1.69 -1.65
C LEU A 48 -0.61 -0.63 -0.68
N GLN A 49 -1.60 0.18 -1.07
CA GLN A 49 -2.22 1.17 -0.19
C GLN A 49 -2.94 0.49 0.99
N ASN A 50 -3.67 -0.59 0.73
CA ASN A 50 -4.33 -1.38 1.76
C ASN A 50 -3.32 -1.96 2.76
N ILE A 51 -2.21 -2.55 2.28
CA ILE A 51 -1.15 -3.07 3.14
C ILE A 51 -0.57 -1.97 4.04
N GLN A 52 -0.28 -0.79 3.48
CA GLN A 52 0.23 0.35 4.25
C GLN A 52 -0.78 0.83 5.30
N GLY A 53 -2.07 0.87 4.94
CA GLY A 53 -3.16 1.19 5.85
C GLY A 53 -3.25 0.19 7.01
N SER A 54 -3.18 -1.11 6.72
CA SER A 54 -3.18 -2.16 7.74
C SER A 54 -1.95 -2.08 8.65
N ALA A 55 -0.76 -1.82 8.10
CA ALA A 55 0.46 -1.65 8.88
C ALA A 55 0.39 -0.45 9.83
N THR A 56 -0.17 0.67 9.36
CA THR A 56 -0.38 1.88 10.19
C THR A 56 -1.35 1.62 11.34
N GLN A 57 -2.43 0.88 11.08
CA GLN A 57 -3.39 0.48 12.13
C GLN A 57 -2.76 -0.46 13.15
N LEU A 58 -1.99 -1.46 12.69
CA LEU A 58 -1.24 -2.37 13.57
C LEU A 58 -0.26 -1.62 14.48
N ALA A 59 0.52 -0.69 13.92
CA ALA A 59 1.46 0.13 14.68
C ALA A 59 0.74 1.03 15.70
N SER A 60 -0.39 1.64 15.30
CA SER A 60 -1.23 2.45 16.18
C SER A 60 -1.79 1.61 17.33
N ASN A 61 -2.33 0.43 17.05
CA ASN A 61 -2.88 -0.48 18.06
C ASN A 61 -1.81 -0.95 19.06
N CYS A 62 -0.60 -1.27 18.59
CA CYS A 62 0.53 -1.63 19.44
C CYS A 62 0.93 -0.48 20.37
N SER A 63 0.99 0.75 19.84
CA SER A 63 1.31 1.96 20.60
C SER A 63 0.25 2.27 21.66
N THR A 64 -1.03 2.12 21.31
CA THR A 64 -2.15 2.26 22.24
C THR A 64 -2.08 1.20 23.34
N SER A 65 -1.84 -0.07 22.99
CA SER A 65 -1.68 -1.15 23.97
C SER A 65 -0.52 -0.90 24.93
N ARG A 66 0.64 -0.45 24.42
CA ARG A 66 1.79 -0.06 25.25
C ARG A 66 1.43 1.06 26.23
N THR A 67 0.73 2.08 25.76
CA THR A 67 0.30 3.22 26.59
C THR A 67 -0.69 2.78 27.66
N SER A 68 -1.67 1.94 27.32
CA SER A 68 -2.63 1.37 28.28
C SER A 68 -1.93 0.53 29.36
N MET A 69 -0.92 -0.27 29.00
CA MET A 69 -0.13 -1.00 30.00
C MET A 69 0.67 -0.07 30.90
N ALA A 70 1.32 0.97 30.36
CA ALA A 70 2.06 1.95 31.16
C ALA A 70 1.15 2.66 32.19
N MET A 71 -0.08 2.99 31.80
CA MET A 71 -1.05 3.65 32.68
C MET A 71 -1.49 2.77 33.86
N LEU A 72 -1.51 1.45 33.70
CA LEU A 72 -1.84 0.50 34.78
C LEU A 72 -0.71 0.32 35.80
N VAL A 73 0.55 0.35 35.36
CA VAL A 73 1.71 0.04 36.21
C VAL A 73 2.19 1.27 37.00
N THR A 74 2.04 2.48 36.44
CA THR A 74 2.45 3.75 37.07
C THR A 74 1.87 3.98 38.48
N PRO A 75 0.56 3.79 38.75
CA PRO A 75 0.01 4.01 40.09
C PRO A 75 0.49 3.00 41.14
N ILE A 76 0.78 1.75 40.72
CA ILE A 76 1.28 0.70 41.62
C ILE A 76 2.66 1.08 42.16
N PHE A 77 3.52 1.65 41.32
CA PHE A 77 4.86 2.09 41.72
C PHE A 77 4.81 3.28 42.70
N SER A 78 3.90 4.23 42.47
CA SER A 78 3.68 5.36 43.40
C SER A 78 3.14 4.93 44.77
N LEU A 79 2.35 3.86 44.85
CA LEU A 79 1.89 3.31 46.13
C LEU A 79 3.01 2.61 46.93
N ILE A 80 3.97 1.98 46.24
CA ILE A 80 5.09 1.25 46.85
C ILE A 80 6.17 2.20 47.39
N LEU A 81 6.38 3.35 46.75
CA LEU A 81 7.38 4.35 47.17
C LEU A 81 6.92 5.26 48.34
N VAL A 82 5.63 5.26 48.68
CA VAL A 82 5.02 6.09 49.73
C VAL A 82 4.64 5.26 50.98
N ARG A 83 5.19 4.05 51.09
CA ARG A 83 5.14 3.17 52.27
C ARG A 83 6.56 2.82 52.70
#